data_AF-A0AAC9LLU5-F1
#
_entry.id   AF-A0AAC9LLU5-F1
#
_cell.length_a   1.000
_cell.length_b   1.000
_cell.length_c   1.000
_cell.angle_alpha   90.00
_cell.angle_beta   90.00
_cell.angle_gamma   90.00
#
_symmetry.space_group_name_H-M   'P 1'
#
loop_
_entity.id
_entity.type
_entity.pdbx_description
1 polymer ?
#
loop_
_entity_poly.entity_id
_entity_poly.type
_entity_poly.pdbx_seq_one_letter_code
_entity_poly.pdbx_strand_id
1 'polypeptide(L)'
;MSTRPVDIDKAIIYARKWQHENTTHAKAFLIPAGDLIACLEEMEVLVNDGDGNYTLNNVENSGVRTYMAIKRPEGTPASPETEKLLIVGTKVDCTGKHRDIIEGERPSGCKDKAVETAVSALKGSGVYDFTAPCPSECDPNSPLYNP
;
A
#
# COMPACT_ATOMS: atom_id res chain seq x y z
N MET A 1 12.66 -1.18 -16.19
CA MET A 1 11.68 -0.50 -15.30
C MET A 1 11.28 0.87 -15.85
N SER A 2 10.09 0.97 -16.45
CA SER A 2 9.48 2.27 -16.79
C SER A 2 8.61 2.70 -15.62
N THR A 3 9.00 3.75 -14.91
CA THR A 3 8.09 4.42 -13.97
C THR A 3 7.10 5.28 -14.77
N ARG A 4 5.94 5.59 -14.18
CA ARG A 4 4.93 6.48 -14.77
C ARG A 4 4.74 7.70 -13.85
N PRO A 5 5.74 8.59 -13.75
CA PRO A 5 5.62 9.77 -12.91
C PRO A 5 4.49 10.67 -13.42
N VAL A 6 3.78 11.32 -12.49
CA VAL A 6 2.80 12.36 -12.80
C VAL A 6 3.51 13.71 -12.80
N ASP A 7 3.20 14.55 -13.78
CA ASP A 7 3.66 15.93 -13.82
C ASP A 7 3.21 16.72 -12.57
N ILE A 8 4.06 17.61 -12.06
CA ILE A 8 3.82 18.28 -10.77
C ILE A 8 2.58 19.19 -10.80
N ASP A 9 2.30 19.88 -11.90
CA ASP A 9 1.12 20.74 -12.01
C ASP A 9 -0.16 19.89 -12.02
N LYS A 10 -0.11 18.74 -12.70
CA LYS A 10 -1.21 17.77 -12.67
C LYS A 10 -1.42 17.18 -11.28
N ALA A 11 -0.33 16.82 -10.58
CA ALA A 11 -0.41 16.29 -9.23
C ALA A 11 -1.06 17.30 -8.26
N ILE A 12 -0.68 18.58 -8.35
CA ILE A 12 -1.29 19.68 -7.58
C ILE A 12 -2.78 19.81 -7.90
N ILE A 13 -3.16 19.78 -9.19
CA ILE A 13 -4.57 19.89 -9.61
C ILE A 13 -5.39 18.71 -9.05
N TYR A 14 -4.89 17.48 -9.17
CA TYR A 14 -5.60 16.29 -8.69
C TYR A 14 -5.76 16.29 -7.17
N ALA A 15 -4.70 16.63 -6.44
CA ALA A 15 -4.73 16.74 -4.99
C ALA A 15 -5.73 17.81 -4.52
N ARG A 16 -5.68 19.02 -5.10
CA ARG A 16 -6.59 20.11 -4.74
C ARG A 16 -8.05 19.77 -5.03
N LYS A 17 -8.33 19.09 -6.15
CA LYS A 17 -9.68 18.64 -6.48
C LYS A 17 -10.22 17.67 -5.42
N TRP A 18 -9.43 16.66 -5.04
CA TRP A 18 -9.81 15.74 -3.95
C TRP A 18 -10.07 16.49 -2.65
N GLN A 19 -9.12 17.35 -2.23
CA GLN A 19 -9.21 18.11 -0.98
C GLN A 19 -10.44 19.04 -0.94
N HIS A 20 -10.82 19.63 -2.08
CA HIS A 20 -11.98 20.49 -2.18
C HIS A 20 -13.31 19.71 -2.13
N GLU A 21 -13.37 18.56 -2.80
CA GLU A 21 -14.58 17.75 -2.90
C GLU A 21 -14.79 16.84 -1.67
N ASN A 22 -13.74 16.60 -0.86
CA ASN A 22 -13.74 15.65 0.25
C ASN A 22 -13.22 16.31 1.55
N THR A 23 -13.83 17.43 1.94
CA THR A 23 -13.37 18.26 3.09
C THR A 23 -13.41 17.56 4.44
N THR A 24 -14.21 16.49 4.57
CA THR A 24 -14.34 15.67 5.79
C THR A 24 -13.58 14.35 5.72
N HIS A 25 -12.70 14.16 4.74
CA HIS A 25 -11.94 12.93 4.52
C HIS A 25 -10.43 13.20 4.61
N ALA A 26 -9.66 12.13 4.82
CA ALA A 26 -8.21 12.18 4.80
C ALA A 26 -7.71 12.74 3.46
N LYS A 27 -6.79 13.71 3.56
CA LYS A 27 -6.19 14.38 2.40
C LYS A 27 -4.93 13.67 1.92
N ALA A 28 -4.26 12.93 2.81
CA ALA A 28 -3.06 12.15 2.56
C ALA A 28 -2.84 11.11 3.68
N PHE A 29 -2.04 10.09 3.38
CA PHE A 29 -1.55 9.09 4.34
C PHE A 29 -0.03 9.04 4.28
N LEU A 30 0.63 9.08 5.44
CA LEU A 30 2.06 8.87 5.55
C LEU A 30 2.36 7.37 5.66
N ILE A 31 3.04 6.81 4.66
CA ILE A 31 3.45 5.41 4.61
C ILE A 31 4.85 5.28 5.23
N PRO A 32 5.04 4.59 6.38
CA PRO A 32 6.38 4.35 6.90
C PRO A 32 7.22 3.51 5.94
N ALA A 33 8.48 3.92 5.75
CA ALA A 33 9.38 3.22 4.83
C ALA A 33 9.66 1.76 5.25
N GLY A 34 9.71 1.48 6.55
CA GLY A 34 9.91 0.12 7.08
C GLY A 34 8.79 -0.83 6.69
N ASP A 35 7.53 -0.38 6.79
CA ASP A 35 6.36 -1.18 6.40
C ASP A 35 6.32 -1.39 4.88
N LEU A 36 6.74 -0.39 4.10
CA LEU A 36 6.86 -0.52 2.65
C LEU A 36 7.94 -1.53 2.26
N ILE A 37 9.09 -1.52 2.94
CA ILE A 37 10.17 -2.51 2.75
C ILE A 37 9.65 -3.91 3.10
N ALA A 38 9.00 -4.07 4.26
CA ALA A 38 8.45 -5.36 4.68
C ALA A 38 7.46 -5.92 3.65
N CYS A 39 6.57 -5.08 3.12
CA CYS A 39 5.63 -5.47 2.07
C CYS A 39 6.34 -5.94 0.78
N LEU A 40 7.43 -5.27 0.38
CA LEU A 40 8.23 -5.68 -0.80
C LEU A 40 9.05 -6.94 -0.55
N GLU A 41 9.49 -7.18 0.69
CA GLU A 41 10.15 -8.42 1.10
C GLU A 41 9.19 -9.62 1.08
N GLU A 42 7.95 -9.45 1.57
CA GLU A 42 6.90 -10.48 1.49
C GLU A 42 6.58 -10.90 0.05
N MET A 43 6.67 -9.95 -0.89
CA MET A 43 6.49 -10.21 -2.32
C MET A 43 7.68 -10.91 -2.98
N GLU A 44 8.79 -11.10 -2.25
CA GLU A 44 10.09 -11.55 -2.77
C GLU A 44 10.65 -10.64 -3.88
N VAL A 45 10.18 -9.39 -3.95
CA VAL A 45 10.66 -8.37 -4.90
C VAL A 45 11.94 -7.74 -4.38
N LEU A 46 11.97 -7.48 -3.09
CA LEU A 46 13.11 -6.95 -2.38
C LEU A 46 13.68 -8.07 -1.50
N VAL A 47 14.88 -8.56 -1.81
CA VAL A 47 15.47 -9.70 -1.10
C VAL A 47 16.71 -9.22 -0.35
N ASN A 48 16.65 -9.30 0.99
CA ASN A 48 17.77 -8.99 1.87
C ASN A 48 18.78 -10.17 1.83
N ASP A 49 20.06 -9.88 1.62
CA ASP A 49 21.12 -10.88 1.61
C ASP A 49 21.61 -11.30 3.01
N GLY A 50 21.09 -10.67 4.07
CA GLY A 50 21.46 -10.90 5.46
C GLY A 50 22.51 -9.91 5.99
N ASP A 51 23.18 -9.18 5.10
CA ASP A 51 24.22 -8.18 5.42
C ASP A 51 23.71 -6.74 5.26
N GLY A 52 22.39 -6.58 5.07
CA GLY A 52 21.75 -5.29 4.86
C GLY A 52 21.81 -4.79 3.42
N ASN A 53 22.30 -5.59 2.47
CA ASN A 53 22.13 -5.29 1.06
C ASN A 53 20.85 -5.91 0.54
N TYR A 54 20.32 -5.26 -0.49
CA TYR A 54 19.08 -5.66 -1.12
C TYR A 54 19.29 -5.94 -2.59
N THR A 55 18.71 -7.04 -3.05
CA THR A 55 18.59 -7.37 -4.46
C THR A 55 17.15 -7.22 -4.90
N LEU A 56 16.96 -6.86 -6.18
CA LEU A 56 15.64 -6.71 -6.78
C LEU A 56 15.32 -7.92 -7.66
N ASN A 57 14.11 -8.45 -7.53
CA ASN A 57 13.62 -9.57 -8.30
C ASN A 57 12.23 -9.27 -8.90
N ASN A 58 11.98 -9.71 -10.13
CA ASN A 58 10.67 -9.67 -10.79
C ASN A 58 9.87 -8.34 -10.67
N VAL A 59 10.55 -7.19 -10.71
CA VAL A 59 9.92 -5.89 -10.45
C VAL A 59 8.85 -5.53 -11.49
N GLU A 60 9.05 -5.90 -12.76
CA GLU A 60 8.20 -5.43 -13.87
C GLU A 60 6.76 -5.95 -13.83
N ASN A 61 6.53 -7.10 -13.20
CA ASN A 61 5.20 -7.71 -13.03
C ASN A 61 4.71 -7.66 -11.58
N SER A 62 5.39 -6.91 -10.72
CA SER A 62 5.06 -6.82 -9.31
C SER A 62 4.21 -5.58 -9.03
N GLY A 63 3.32 -5.69 -8.04
CA GLY A 63 2.49 -4.58 -7.61
C GLY A 63 2.01 -4.79 -6.18
N VAL A 64 1.77 -3.70 -5.47
CA VAL A 64 1.07 -3.72 -4.18
C VAL A 64 -0.39 -3.34 -4.40
N ARG A 65 -1.29 -3.83 -3.55
CA ARG A 65 -2.68 -3.41 -3.53
C ARG A 65 -2.94 -2.53 -2.33
N THR A 66 -3.68 -1.45 -2.54
CA THR A 66 -4.10 -0.56 -1.46
C THR A 66 -5.61 -0.60 -1.27
N TYR A 67 -6.08 -0.71 -0.03
CA TYR A 67 -7.48 -0.65 0.34
C TYR A 67 -7.75 0.58 1.20
N MET A 68 -8.86 1.27 0.91
CA MET A 68 -9.43 2.27 1.81
C MET A 68 -10.26 1.55 2.88
N ALA A 69 -10.02 1.86 4.15
CA ALA A 69 -10.71 1.28 5.29
C ALA A 69 -11.06 2.36 6.32
N ILE A 70 -11.87 2.00 7.31
CA ILE A 70 -12.30 2.91 8.37
C ILE A 70 -12.27 2.17 9.71
N LYS A 71 -11.62 2.78 10.70
CA LYS A 71 -11.55 2.31 12.09
C LYS A 71 -12.33 3.28 12.98
N ARG A 72 -13.61 2.99 13.23
CA ARG A 72 -14.50 3.79 14.09
C ARG A 72 -15.62 2.95 14.72
N PRO A 73 -16.31 3.43 15.77
CA PRO A 73 -17.53 2.82 16.28
C PRO A 73 -18.64 2.78 15.22
N GLU A 74 -19.47 1.74 15.25
CA GLU A 74 -20.61 1.61 14.34
C GLU A 74 -21.56 2.81 14.45
N GLY A 75 -22.13 3.25 13.31
CA GLY A 75 -23.06 4.37 13.26
C GLY A 75 -22.44 5.77 13.32
N THR A 76 -21.13 5.90 13.53
CA THR A 76 -20.43 7.20 13.41
C THR A 76 -20.08 7.49 11.94
N PRO A 77 -19.93 8.77 11.51
CA PRO A 77 -19.48 9.11 10.16
C PRO A 77 -17.96 8.95 9.99
N ALA A 78 -17.48 8.97 8.75
CA ALA A 78 -16.04 8.91 8.46
C ALA A 78 -15.41 10.24 8.77
N SER A 79 -14.14 10.20 9.15
CA SER A 79 -13.33 11.39 9.36
C SER A 79 -11.88 11.07 9.00
N PRO A 80 -11.04 12.11 8.78
CA PRO A 80 -9.63 11.92 8.46
C PRO A 80 -8.88 11.04 9.48
N GLU A 81 -9.27 11.08 10.75
CA GLU A 81 -8.63 10.35 11.85
C GLU A 81 -9.08 8.88 11.92
N THR A 82 -10.24 8.57 11.35
CA THR A 82 -10.81 7.21 11.35
C THR A 82 -10.52 6.47 10.05
N GLU A 83 -10.20 7.19 8.98
CA GLU A 83 -9.84 6.60 7.70
C GLU A 83 -8.46 5.97 7.71
N LYS A 84 -8.36 4.87 6.96
CA LYS A 84 -7.20 3.98 6.93
C LYS A 84 -6.83 3.67 5.49
N LEU A 85 -5.53 3.64 5.21
CA LEU A 85 -4.96 3.08 3.99
C LEU A 85 -4.22 1.81 4.37
N LEU A 86 -4.70 0.68 3.88
CA LEU A 86 -4.09 -0.63 4.08
C LEU A 86 -3.33 -1.01 2.82
N ILE A 87 -2.08 -1.49 2.94
CA ILE A 87 -1.31 -1.99 1.79
C ILE A 87 -1.06 -3.49 1.98
N VAL A 88 -1.20 -4.23 0.89
CA VAL A 88 -1.06 -5.67 0.81
C VAL A 88 -0.11 -6.01 -0.35
N GLY A 89 0.89 -6.85 -0.08
CA GLY A 89 1.76 -7.38 -1.12
C GLY A 89 0.98 -8.29 -2.06
N THR A 90 1.35 -8.36 -3.34
CA THR A 90 0.67 -9.26 -4.28
C THR A 90 1.64 -10.12 -5.05
N LYS A 91 1.16 -11.28 -5.53
CA LYS A 91 1.87 -12.13 -6.48
C LYS A 91 0.99 -12.41 -7.67
N VAL A 92 1.57 -12.38 -8.87
CA VAL A 92 0.86 -12.71 -10.10
C VAL A 92 0.69 -14.22 -10.18
N ASP A 93 -0.56 -14.69 -10.28
CA ASP A 93 -0.85 -16.11 -10.46
C ASP A 93 -0.66 -16.57 -11.92
N CYS A 94 -0.81 -17.87 -12.14
CA CYS A 94 -0.67 -18.50 -13.46
C CYS A 94 -1.70 -18.01 -14.50
N THR A 95 -2.71 -17.22 -14.11
CA THR A 95 -3.68 -16.58 -15.01
C THR A 95 -3.37 -15.12 -15.29
N GLY A 96 -2.26 -14.60 -14.74
CA GLY A 96 -1.86 -13.20 -14.87
C GLY A 96 -2.57 -12.26 -13.89
N LYS A 97 -3.25 -12.78 -12.86
CA LYS A 97 -3.95 -11.96 -11.87
C LYS A 97 -3.09 -11.72 -10.64
N HIS A 98 -3.06 -10.47 -10.18
CA HIS A 98 -2.48 -10.12 -8.88
C HIS A 98 -3.36 -10.66 -7.75
N ARG A 99 -2.81 -11.61 -6.98
CA ARG A 99 -3.41 -12.21 -5.80
C ARG A 99 -2.75 -11.64 -4.55
N ASP A 100 -3.56 -11.35 -3.55
CA ASP A 100 -3.11 -10.72 -2.33
C ASP A 100 -2.38 -11.75 -1.46
N ILE A 101 -1.24 -11.36 -0.89
CA ILE A 101 -0.49 -12.17 0.07
C ILE A 101 -1.04 -11.82 1.46
N ILE A 102 -2.16 -12.43 1.82
CA ILE A 102 -2.92 -12.13 3.03
C ILE A 102 -3.40 -13.40 3.72
N GLU A 103 -3.50 -13.37 5.05
CA GLU A 103 -4.08 -14.45 5.83
C GLU A 103 -5.50 -14.80 5.36
N GLY A 104 -5.75 -16.09 5.15
CA GLY A 104 -7.04 -16.59 4.68
C GLY A 104 -7.29 -16.44 3.17
N GLU A 105 -6.29 -16.04 2.39
CA GLU A 105 -6.40 -16.00 0.93
C GLU A 105 -6.77 -17.37 0.36
N ARG A 106 -7.73 -17.39 -0.56
CA ARG A 106 -8.21 -18.63 -1.18
C ARG A 106 -7.14 -19.22 -2.12
N PRO A 107 -7.08 -20.55 -2.28
CA PRO A 107 -6.15 -21.16 -3.23
C PRO A 107 -6.29 -20.58 -4.65
N SER A 108 -5.15 -20.37 -5.30
CA SER A 108 -5.07 -19.96 -6.70
C SER A 108 -5.52 -21.03 -7.67
N GLY A 109 -5.41 -22.29 -7.28
CA GLY A 109 -5.60 -23.43 -8.18
C GLY A 109 -4.45 -23.60 -9.17
N CYS A 110 -3.39 -22.79 -9.07
CA CYS A 110 -2.18 -22.94 -9.86
C CYS A 110 -1.33 -24.11 -9.36
N LYS A 111 -0.63 -24.78 -10.29
CA LYS A 111 0.18 -25.97 -9.97
C LYS A 111 1.44 -25.64 -9.18
N ASP A 112 2.02 -24.46 -9.42
CA ASP A 112 3.24 -23.98 -8.75
C ASP A 112 3.00 -23.58 -7.29
N LYS A 113 1.73 -23.36 -6.90
CA LYS A 113 1.32 -22.91 -5.56
C LYS A 113 2.08 -21.66 -5.09
N ALA A 114 2.54 -20.82 -6.02
CA ALA A 114 3.42 -19.70 -5.69
C ALA A 114 2.76 -18.68 -4.74
N VAL A 115 1.45 -18.48 -4.88
CA VAL A 115 0.64 -17.61 -4.01
C VAL A 115 0.49 -18.25 -2.63
N GLU A 116 0.14 -19.53 -2.56
CA GLU A 116 -0.06 -20.27 -1.32
C GLU A 116 1.24 -20.37 -0.51
N THR A 117 2.38 -20.56 -1.16
CA THR A 117 3.69 -20.55 -0.52
C THR A 117 4.00 -19.19 0.09
N ALA A 118 3.73 -18.09 -0.62
CA ALA A 118 3.93 -16.74 -0.10
C ALA A 118 3.03 -16.46 1.11
N VAL A 119 1.73 -16.81 1.03
CA VAL A 119 0.78 -16.66 2.14
C VAL A 119 1.20 -17.51 3.35
N SER A 120 1.73 -18.72 3.14
CA SER A 120 2.20 -19.59 4.21
C SER A 120 3.47 -19.08 4.91
N ALA A 121 4.21 -18.18 4.26
CA ALA A 121 5.42 -17.57 4.80
C ALA A 121 5.18 -16.23 5.53
N LEU A 122 3.92 -15.76 5.57
CA LEU A 122 3.57 -14.50 6.22
C LEU A 122 3.96 -14.46 7.69
N LYS A 123 4.44 -13.29 8.13
CA LYS A 123 4.58 -12.94 9.55
C LYS A 123 3.46 -11.97 9.92
N GLY A 124 2.40 -12.49 10.56
CA GLY A 124 1.19 -11.71 10.83
C GLY A 124 0.14 -11.86 9.72
N SER A 125 -0.72 -10.86 9.54
CA SER A 125 -1.86 -10.95 8.61
C SER A 125 -1.50 -10.70 7.14
N GLY A 126 -0.32 -10.13 6.85
CA GLY A 126 0.01 -9.61 5.51
C GLY A 126 -0.67 -8.27 5.17
N VAL A 127 -1.32 -7.63 6.15
CA VAL A 127 -1.94 -6.32 6.02
C VAL A 127 -1.30 -5.34 6.99
N TYR A 128 -0.77 -4.25 6.47
CA TYR A 128 -0.14 -3.20 7.26
C TYR A 128 -1.03 -1.96 7.28
N ASP A 129 -1.17 -1.33 8.46
CA ASP A 129 -1.87 -0.04 8.66
C ASP A 129 -0.85 1.10 8.56
N PHE A 130 -0.87 1.84 7.46
CA PHE A 130 0.10 2.89 7.14
C PHE A 130 -0.39 4.28 7.54
N THR A 131 -1.02 4.43 8.69
CA THR A 131 -1.67 5.70 9.02
C THR A 131 -1.13 6.38 10.28
N ALA A 132 -0.34 7.42 10.05
CA ALA A 132 -0.47 8.66 10.81
C ALA A 132 -1.27 9.66 9.93
N PRO A 133 -2.44 10.15 10.38
CA PRO A 133 -3.25 11.07 9.59
C PRO A 133 -2.56 12.43 9.45
N CYS A 134 -2.44 12.91 8.21
CA CYS A 134 -2.16 14.31 7.92
C CYS A 134 -3.42 15.13 8.22
N PRO A 135 -3.44 15.95 9.29
CA PRO A 135 -2.68 17.21 9.23
C PRO A 135 -1.65 17.46 10.35
N SER A 136 -1.56 16.66 11.43
CA SER A 136 -0.55 16.90 12.48
C SER A 136 0.86 16.46 12.09
N GLU A 137 0.97 15.47 11.20
CA GLU A 137 2.25 14.90 10.73
C GLU A 137 2.62 15.35 9.30
N CYS A 138 1.86 16.29 8.73
CA CYS A 138 2.07 16.73 7.36
C CYS A 138 3.14 17.82 7.26
N ASP A 139 4.01 17.75 6.26
CA ASP A 139 4.98 18.82 5.95
C ASP A 139 4.25 20.08 5.44
N PRO A 140 4.23 21.19 6.21
CA PRO A 140 3.57 22.41 5.80
C PRO A 140 4.22 23.08 4.57
N ASN A 141 5.44 22.68 4.21
CA ASN A 141 6.15 23.23 3.05
C ASN A 141 5.85 22.50 1.74
N SER A 142 5.11 21.38 1.79
CA SER A 142 4.78 20.62 0.59
C SER A 142 3.90 21.45 -0.35
N PRO A 143 4.15 21.46 -1.68
CA PRO A 143 3.26 22.12 -2.64
C PRO A 143 1.87 21.48 -2.73
N LEU A 144 1.70 20.31 -2.11
CA LEU A 144 0.44 19.58 -1.97
C LEU A 144 -0.22 19.80 -0.59
N TYR A 145 0.41 20.55 0.31
CA TYR A 145 -0.11 20.86 1.64
C TYR A 145 -1.37 21.71 1.55
N ASN A 146 -2.40 21.32 2.30
CA ASN A 146 -3.65 22.04 2.42
C ASN A 146 -4.27 21.75 3.80
N PRO A 147 -4.06 22.62 4.81
CA PRO A 147 -4.50 22.38 6.19
C PRO A 147 -6.01 22.16 6.29
#